data_AF-A0A7C0XW11-F1
#
_entry.id   AF-A0A7C0XW11-F1
#
_cell.length_a   1.000
_cell.length_b   1.000
_cell.length_c   1.000
_cell.angle_alpha   90.00
_cell.angle_beta   90.00
_cell.angle_gamma   90.00
#
_symmetry.space_group_name_H-M   'P 1'
#
loop_
_entity.id
_entity.type
_entity.pdbx_description
1 polymer ?
#
loop_
_entity_poly.entity_id
_entity_poly.type
_entity_poly.pdbx_seq_one_letter_code
_entity_poly.pdbx_strand_id
1 'polypeptide(L)'
;NLNWLPFKTKIEKKRFWRVDIKNKEKPLLLEGLGNSDFFWKEVRELPVIVNPADERISPAVFSQVKYGKGCFIFLEVAPDNFKNSRAYAKTIRILSSIFTNLGIPINFHLFEGKELDFTNERWDFKTDPENIGMKEGWWKKEFDSSGWKKLRVAYKKGLTGGWELQGITEFNPDFPGNEGSSYNGFAWYRYKFFLPEEYKGKKLYLKIGAIDGSDWVYINGKEIGKTLDADKDNGKYLWDRARDYLIPEDVLYFGSENVIAIRVLDEVGEGGITKKPVRIELSPEYPTLTLLYPMVKPFSNYDPMRFRQW
;
A
#
# COMPACT_ATOMS: atom_id res chain seq x y z
N ASN A 1 -1.14 2.54 -24.88
CA ASN A 1 -1.01 3.22 -26.18
C ASN A 1 -0.17 4.48 -25.95
N LEU A 2 0.95 4.66 -26.66
CA LEU A 2 1.92 5.73 -26.40
C LEU A 2 1.66 7.00 -27.23
N ASN A 3 0.40 7.27 -27.57
CA ASN A 3 0.00 8.37 -28.46
C ASN A 3 0.26 9.77 -27.89
N TRP A 4 0.59 9.87 -26.60
CA TRP A 4 0.95 11.13 -25.94
C TRP A 4 2.42 11.53 -26.16
N LEU A 5 3.24 10.63 -26.73
CA LEU A 5 4.63 10.97 -27.07
C LEU A 5 4.68 11.92 -28.27
N PRO A 6 5.66 12.83 -28.31
CA PRO A 6 5.79 13.80 -29.40
C PRO A 6 6.38 13.20 -30.70
N PHE A 7 6.55 11.87 -30.76
CA PHE A 7 7.09 11.13 -31.89
C PHE A 7 6.40 9.77 -32.03
N LYS A 8 6.43 9.22 -33.25
CA LYS A 8 5.85 7.90 -33.52
C LYS A 8 6.72 6.81 -32.92
N THR A 9 6.15 5.93 -32.11
CA THR A 9 6.87 4.77 -31.55
C THR A 9 6.46 3.46 -32.20
N LYS A 10 7.43 2.58 -32.43
CA LYS A 10 7.22 1.16 -32.77
C LYS A 10 7.59 0.30 -31.56
N ILE A 11 6.62 -0.48 -31.10
CA ILE A 11 6.79 -1.45 -30.01
C ILE A 11 6.82 -2.85 -30.61
N GLU A 12 7.77 -3.67 -30.21
CA GLU A 12 7.84 -5.10 -30.55
C GLU A 12 7.94 -5.93 -29.28
N LYS A 13 7.35 -7.12 -29.25
CA LYS A 13 7.62 -8.08 -28.18
C LYS A 13 8.97 -8.75 -28.45
N LYS A 14 9.88 -8.69 -27.48
CA LYS A 14 11.17 -9.39 -27.56
C LYS A 14 11.29 -10.40 -26.44
N ARG A 15 11.75 -11.59 -26.81
CA ARG A 15 12.11 -12.65 -25.87
C ARG A 15 13.57 -12.53 -25.49
N PHE A 16 13.86 -12.51 -24.20
CA PHE A 16 15.22 -12.40 -23.70
C PHE A 16 15.38 -13.03 -22.33
N TRP A 17 16.59 -13.46 -22.05
CA TRP A 17 17.04 -13.90 -20.73
C TRP A 17 18.28 -13.13 -20.30
N ARG A 18 18.85 -12.30 -21.17
CA ARG A 18 19.94 -11.38 -20.85
C ARG A 18 19.90 -10.14 -21.73
N VAL A 19 20.61 -9.11 -21.31
CA VAL A 19 20.89 -7.89 -22.07
C VAL A 19 22.39 -7.79 -22.24
N ASP A 20 22.83 -7.61 -23.48
CA ASP A 20 24.25 -7.53 -23.79
C ASP A 20 24.66 -6.05 -23.89
N ILE A 21 25.19 -5.51 -22.79
CA ILE A 21 25.83 -4.19 -22.76
C ILE A 21 27.24 -4.33 -23.34
N LYS A 22 27.45 -3.78 -24.53
CA LYS A 22 28.79 -3.65 -25.11
C LYS A 22 29.44 -2.37 -24.58
N ASN A 23 30.71 -2.43 -24.15
CA ASN A 23 31.41 -1.28 -23.56
C ASN A 23 31.38 -0.01 -24.41
N LYS A 24 31.39 -0.12 -25.74
CA LYS A 24 31.32 1.03 -26.66
C LYS A 24 29.91 1.63 -26.83
N GLU A 25 28.88 0.87 -26.46
CA GLU A 25 27.46 1.21 -26.62
C GLU A 25 26.79 1.47 -25.27
N LYS A 26 27.55 1.52 -24.17
CA LYS A 26 27.00 1.69 -22.82
C LYS A 26 26.59 3.15 -22.60
N PRO A 27 25.28 3.45 -22.44
CA PRO A 27 24.82 4.79 -22.08
C PRO A 27 25.38 5.21 -20.73
N LEU A 28 25.70 6.50 -20.58
CA LEU A 28 26.17 7.09 -19.31
C LEU A 28 25.19 6.81 -18.16
N LEU A 29 23.89 6.78 -18.47
CA LEU A 29 22.81 6.49 -17.52
C LEU A 29 22.90 5.11 -16.88
N LEU A 30 23.70 4.19 -17.42
CA LEU A 30 23.91 2.85 -16.89
C LEU A 30 25.26 2.70 -16.18
N GLU A 31 25.92 3.81 -15.86
CA GLU A 31 27.11 3.79 -15.01
C GLU A 31 26.83 3.02 -13.71
N GLY A 32 27.79 2.21 -13.28
CA GLY A 32 27.62 1.27 -12.15
C GLY A 32 26.87 -0.04 -12.46
N LEU A 33 26.26 -0.18 -13.65
CA LEU A 33 25.58 -1.41 -14.08
C LEU A 33 26.38 -2.20 -15.13
N GLY A 34 26.35 -3.52 -15.07
CA GLY A 34 27.02 -4.42 -16.00
C GLY A 34 26.12 -5.53 -16.54
N ASN A 35 26.67 -6.38 -17.43
CA ASN A 35 25.95 -7.53 -17.98
C ASN A 35 25.43 -8.48 -16.90
N SER A 36 26.15 -8.58 -15.78
CA SER A 36 25.70 -9.34 -14.61
C SER A 36 24.43 -8.78 -13.99
N ASP A 37 24.13 -7.48 -14.09
CA ASP A 37 22.89 -6.85 -13.61
C ASP A 37 21.70 -7.17 -14.53
N PHE A 38 21.95 -7.36 -15.82
CA PHE A 38 20.91 -7.62 -16.81
C PHE A 38 20.86 -9.08 -17.30
N PHE A 39 21.33 -10.01 -16.50
CA PHE A 39 21.19 -11.46 -16.70
C PHE A 39 20.06 -12.09 -15.88
N TRP A 40 19.15 -12.84 -16.50
CA TRP A 40 18.07 -13.54 -15.81
C TRP A 40 18.08 -15.02 -16.16
N LYS A 41 17.76 -15.88 -15.18
CA LYS A 41 17.71 -17.33 -15.39
C LYS A 41 16.51 -17.76 -16.24
N GLU A 42 15.46 -16.94 -16.25
CA GLU A 42 14.21 -17.22 -16.95
C GLU A 42 14.10 -16.36 -18.21
N VAL A 43 13.60 -16.94 -19.29
CA VAL A 43 13.26 -16.20 -20.50
C VAL A 43 12.00 -15.38 -20.25
N ARG A 44 12.05 -14.09 -20.55
CA ARG A 44 10.94 -13.15 -20.47
C ARG A 44 10.58 -12.65 -21.86
N GLU A 45 9.30 -12.38 -22.08
CA GLU A 45 8.80 -11.71 -23.28
C GLU A 45 8.18 -10.39 -22.86
N LEU A 46 8.85 -9.28 -23.18
CA LEU A 46 8.37 -7.94 -22.83
C LEU A 46 8.18 -7.09 -24.09
N PRO A 47 7.22 -6.16 -24.09
CA PRO A 47 7.17 -5.12 -25.11
C PRO A 47 8.40 -4.24 -24.96
N VAL A 48 9.06 -3.92 -26.07
CA VAL A 48 10.20 -3.00 -26.11
C VAL A 48 10.03 -2.00 -27.23
N ILE A 49 10.51 -0.77 -27.01
CA ILE A 49 10.53 0.25 -28.05
C ILE A 49 11.73 0.02 -28.94
N VAL A 50 11.48 -0.29 -30.21
CA VAL A 50 12.55 -0.58 -31.18
C VAL A 50 12.89 0.63 -32.07
N ASN A 51 12.00 1.62 -32.15
CA ASN A 51 12.18 2.87 -32.89
C ASN A 51 11.18 3.94 -32.38
N PRO A 52 11.56 5.21 -32.21
CA PRO A 52 12.93 5.76 -32.26
C PRO A 52 13.73 5.39 -31.01
N ALA A 53 15.05 5.40 -31.17
CA ALA A 53 16.03 5.32 -30.08
C ALA A 53 17.34 5.92 -30.59
N ASP A 54 17.85 6.95 -29.90
CA ASP A 54 19.20 7.49 -30.13
C ASP A 54 20.26 6.58 -29.50
N GLU A 55 19.96 6.05 -28.32
CA GLU A 55 20.78 5.06 -27.63
C GLU A 55 19.89 3.89 -27.21
N ARG A 56 20.38 2.66 -27.36
CA ARG A 56 19.65 1.45 -26.97
C ARG A 56 20.61 0.33 -26.65
N ILE A 57 20.19 -0.58 -25.79
CA ILE A 57 20.91 -1.84 -25.58
C ILE A 57 20.05 -3.00 -25.99
N SER A 58 20.61 -3.91 -26.80
CA SER A 58 19.94 -5.12 -27.25
C SER A 58 19.43 -5.97 -26.07
N PRO A 59 18.13 -6.34 -26.03
CA PRO A 59 17.14 -6.32 -27.12
C PRO A 59 16.20 -5.09 -27.13
N ALA A 60 16.67 -3.91 -26.73
CA ALA A 60 15.94 -2.66 -26.49
C ALA A 60 15.16 -2.58 -25.16
N VAL A 61 15.63 -3.30 -24.13
CA VAL A 61 15.07 -3.16 -22.76
C VAL A 61 15.32 -1.78 -22.14
N PHE A 62 16.35 -1.09 -22.63
CA PHE A 62 16.67 0.29 -22.33
C PHE A 62 16.81 0.99 -23.67
N SER A 63 16.07 2.09 -23.83
CA SER A 63 16.18 2.99 -24.97
C SER A 63 16.06 4.44 -24.49
N GLN A 64 16.84 5.32 -25.11
CA GLN A 64 16.79 6.75 -24.86
C GLN A 64 16.47 7.48 -26.17
N VAL A 65 15.54 8.43 -26.10
CA VAL A 65 15.17 9.31 -27.22
C VAL A 65 15.37 10.75 -26.79
N LYS A 66 16.34 11.44 -27.39
CA LYS A 66 16.59 12.88 -27.19
C LYS A 66 15.43 13.66 -27.79
N TYR A 67 14.92 14.62 -27.03
CA TYR A 67 13.83 15.47 -27.47
C TYR A 67 13.94 16.85 -26.85
N GLY A 68 14.04 17.88 -27.70
CA GLY A 68 14.29 19.25 -27.27
C GLY A 68 15.58 19.36 -26.44
N LYS A 69 15.48 19.90 -25.22
CA LYS A 69 16.61 20.03 -24.27
C LYS A 69 16.76 18.81 -23.34
N GLY A 70 15.92 17.79 -23.48
CA GLY A 70 15.88 16.63 -22.59
C GLY A 70 15.87 15.30 -23.35
N CYS A 71 15.42 14.25 -22.67
CA CYS A 71 15.23 12.94 -23.28
C CYS A 71 14.06 12.19 -22.64
N PHE A 72 13.50 11.26 -23.41
CA PHE A 72 12.64 10.20 -22.92
C PHE A 72 13.48 8.95 -22.70
N ILE A 73 13.32 8.32 -21.53
CA ILE A 73 13.97 7.06 -21.20
C ILE A 73 12.89 6.00 -21.13
N PHE A 74 13.09 4.92 -21.85
CA PHE A 74 12.22 3.76 -21.88
C PHE A 74 12.97 2.60 -21.25
N LEU A 75 12.42 2.08 -20.15
CA LEU A 75 12.99 0.97 -19.40
C LEU A 75 11.90 -0.06 -19.13
N GLU A 76 12.02 -1.21 -19.79
CA GLU A 76 11.01 -2.27 -19.75
C GLU A 76 11.29 -3.31 -18.65
N VAL A 77 12.31 -3.06 -17.83
CA VAL A 77 12.71 -3.91 -16.71
C VAL A 77 12.13 -3.31 -15.43
N ALA A 78 10.85 -3.58 -15.14
CA ALA A 78 10.21 -3.22 -13.89
C ALA A 78 10.19 -4.43 -12.93
N PRO A 79 10.24 -4.23 -11.59
CA PRO A 79 10.20 -5.33 -10.63
C PRO A 79 8.92 -6.16 -10.76
N ASP A 80 7.84 -5.55 -11.21
CA ASP A 80 6.57 -6.22 -11.52
C ASP A 80 6.71 -7.34 -12.55
N ASN A 81 7.64 -7.22 -13.51
CA ASN A 81 7.92 -8.27 -14.48
C ASN A 81 8.59 -9.52 -13.87
N PHE A 82 9.06 -9.41 -12.62
CA PHE A 82 9.84 -10.42 -11.90
C PHE A 82 9.26 -10.74 -10.52
N LYS A 83 7.98 -10.43 -10.26
CA LYS A 83 7.25 -10.90 -9.07
C LYS A 83 7.41 -12.41 -8.98
N ASN A 84 7.89 -12.91 -7.83
CA ASN A 84 8.21 -14.32 -7.55
C ASN A 84 9.58 -14.84 -8.05
N SER A 85 10.47 -13.97 -8.51
CA SER A 85 11.84 -14.36 -8.90
C SER A 85 12.90 -13.65 -8.05
N ARG A 86 14.06 -14.31 -7.84
CA ARG A 86 15.26 -13.65 -7.27
C ARG A 86 15.70 -12.42 -8.08
N ALA A 87 15.24 -12.30 -9.32
CA ALA A 87 15.44 -11.15 -10.18
C ALA A 87 14.76 -9.86 -9.68
N TYR A 88 13.76 -9.94 -8.80
CA TYR A 88 13.03 -8.78 -8.28
C TYR A 88 13.95 -7.75 -7.60
N ALA A 89 14.81 -8.18 -6.67
CA ALA A 89 15.77 -7.29 -6.00
C ALA A 89 16.78 -6.67 -6.98
N LYS A 90 17.12 -7.42 -8.03
CA LYS A 90 18.06 -7.01 -9.07
C LYS A 90 17.51 -5.89 -9.94
N THR A 91 16.22 -5.96 -10.30
CA THR A 91 15.55 -4.91 -11.05
C THR A 91 15.41 -3.63 -10.25
N ILE A 92 15.20 -3.74 -8.94
CA ILE A 92 15.21 -2.58 -8.04
C ILE A 92 16.59 -1.91 -8.05
N ARG A 93 17.68 -2.68 -7.97
CA ARG A 93 19.05 -2.16 -8.08
C ARG A 93 19.27 -1.43 -9.41
N ILE A 94 18.86 -2.01 -10.55
CA ILE A 94 18.96 -1.37 -11.87
C ILE A 94 18.29 0.01 -11.85
N LEU A 95 17.05 0.07 -11.38
CA LEU A 95 16.26 1.32 -11.32
C LEU A 95 16.88 2.35 -10.38
N SER A 96 17.35 1.91 -9.22
CA SER A 96 18.05 2.77 -8.26
C SER A 96 19.31 3.39 -8.87
N SER A 97 20.15 2.59 -9.55
CA SER A 97 21.35 3.12 -10.22
C SER A 97 21.01 4.13 -11.31
N ILE A 98 19.99 3.86 -12.13
CA ILE A 98 19.55 4.78 -13.18
C ILE A 98 19.04 6.10 -12.59
N PHE A 99 18.24 6.05 -11.52
CA PHE A 99 17.71 7.25 -10.88
C PHE A 99 18.81 8.09 -10.21
N THR A 100 19.77 7.43 -9.58
CA THR A 100 20.97 8.10 -9.05
C THR A 100 21.76 8.79 -10.17
N ASN A 101 21.96 8.11 -11.31
CA ASN A 101 22.66 8.69 -12.45
C ASN A 101 21.89 9.86 -13.10
N LEU A 102 20.57 9.90 -12.93
CA LEU A 102 19.73 11.03 -13.34
C LEU A 102 19.70 12.18 -12.32
N GLY A 103 20.35 12.02 -11.16
CA GLY A 103 20.27 12.99 -10.07
C GLY A 103 18.88 13.09 -9.44
N ILE A 104 18.03 12.07 -9.62
CA ILE A 104 16.70 12.04 -9.03
C ILE A 104 16.84 11.69 -7.54
N PRO A 105 16.42 12.56 -6.62
CA PRO A 105 16.40 12.20 -5.21
C PRO A 105 15.39 11.06 -4.99
N ILE A 106 15.85 9.95 -4.39
CA ILE A 106 14.98 8.82 -4.06
C ILE A 106 14.29 9.13 -2.72
N ASN A 107 13.28 9.99 -2.77
CA ASN A 107 12.42 10.34 -1.63
C ASN A 107 10.99 9.78 -1.78
N PHE A 108 10.81 8.77 -2.63
CA PHE A 108 9.52 8.15 -2.94
C PHE A 108 9.66 6.62 -3.08
N HIS A 109 8.56 5.90 -2.83
CA HIS A 109 8.50 4.45 -2.97
C HIS A 109 8.24 4.08 -4.45
N LEU A 110 9.23 3.48 -5.13
CA LEU A 110 9.13 3.18 -6.57
C LEU A 110 8.13 2.07 -6.93
N PHE A 111 7.89 1.13 -6.03
CA PHE A 111 7.20 -0.15 -6.33
C PHE A 111 6.27 -0.62 -5.22
N GLU A 112 5.82 0.28 -4.34
CA GLU A 112 4.69 -0.07 -3.48
C GLU A 112 3.52 -0.41 -4.40
N GLY A 113 3.05 -1.66 -4.30
CA GLY A 113 1.83 -2.06 -4.98
C GLY A 113 0.78 -1.02 -4.62
N LYS A 114 0.15 -0.45 -5.65
CA LYS A 114 -0.82 0.64 -5.51
C LYS A 114 -1.67 0.35 -4.28
N GLU A 115 -1.41 1.08 -3.21
CA GLU A 115 -2.17 0.99 -1.99
C GLU A 115 -3.05 2.23 -1.96
N LEU A 116 -4.29 2.05 -1.55
CA LEU A 116 -5.18 3.15 -1.28
C LEU A 116 -5.00 3.46 0.20
N ASP A 117 -4.06 4.36 0.50
CA ASP A 117 -3.77 4.79 1.87
C ASP A 117 -4.66 5.97 2.26
N PHE A 118 -5.45 5.77 3.30
CA PHE A 118 -6.35 6.77 3.88
C PHE A 118 -6.01 7.06 5.35
N THR A 119 -4.78 6.76 5.76
CA THR A 119 -4.26 6.95 7.12
C THR A 119 -4.22 8.41 7.55
N ASN A 120 -3.96 9.34 6.61
CA ASN A 120 -3.84 10.77 6.92
C ASN A 120 -5.10 11.57 6.58
N GLU A 121 -6.15 10.87 6.15
CA GLU A 121 -7.42 11.45 5.72
C GLU A 121 -8.35 11.73 6.89
N ARG A 122 -9.39 12.52 6.62
CA ARG A 122 -10.48 12.77 7.59
C ARG A 122 -11.70 11.93 7.24
N TRP A 123 -12.15 11.13 8.19
CA TRP A 123 -13.29 10.25 8.11
C TRP A 123 -14.54 10.95 8.64
N ASP A 124 -15.70 10.65 8.04
CA ASP A 124 -16.98 10.98 8.64
C ASP A 124 -17.11 10.21 9.94
N PHE A 125 -17.48 10.88 11.02
CA PHE A 125 -17.52 10.32 12.36
C PHE A 125 -18.77 10.77 13.11
N LYS A 126 -19.41 9.80 13.77
CA LYS A 126 -20.57 10.04 14.62
C LYS A 126 -20.59 9.06 15.79
N THR A 127 -20.81 9.58 17.00
CA THR A 127 -21.10 8.80 18.19
C THR A 127 -22.53 8.27 18.14
N ASP A 128 -22.74 7.09 18.71
CA ASP A 128 -23.97 6.29 18.66
C ASP A 128 -24.32 5.76 20.06
N PRO A 129 -24.52 6.63 21.07
CA PRO A 129 -24.69 6.21 22.46
C PRO A 129 -25.88 5.26 22.64
N GLU A 130 -26.95 5.45 21.87
CA GLU A 130 -28.18 4.63 21.89
C GLU A 130 -28.12 3.43 20.93
N ASN A 131 -26.99 3.21 20.25
CA ASN A 131 -26.78 2.13 19.30
C ASN A 131 -27.86 2.04 18.19
N ILE A 132 -28.28 3.19 17.68
CA ILE A 132 -29.34 3.31 16.65
C ILE A 132 -28.79 3.17 15.24
N GLY A 133 -27.48 3.31 15.03
CA GLY A 133 -26.87 3.32 13.69
C GLY A 133 -27.12 2.05 12.88
N MET A 134 -27.28 0.90 13.54
CA MET A 134 -27.68 -0.33 12.87
C MET A 134 -29.11 -0.27 12.33
N LYS A 135 -30.04 0.29 13.12
CA LYS A 135 -31.46 0.47 12.77
C LYS A 135 -31.62 1.52 11.66
N GLU A 136 -30.87 2.61 11.75
CA GLU A 136 -30.88 3.68 10.74
C GLU A 136 -30.08 3.33 9.47
N GLY A 137 -29.29 2.25 9.49
CA GLY A 137 -28.57 1.76 8.32
C GLY A 137 -27.33 2.56 7.99
N TRP A 138 -26.61 3.07 9.00
CA TRP A 138 -25.37 3.84 8.82
C TRP A 138 -24.21 3.02 8.23
N TRP A 139 -24.37 1.70 8.05
CA TRP A 139 -23.43 0.84 7.33
C TRP A 139 -23.69 0.79 5.80
N LYS A 140 -24.87 1.22 5.35
CA LYS A 140 -25.28 1.14 3.93
C LYS A 140 -24.47 2.10 3.06
N LYS A 141 -24.26 1.71 1.80
CA LYS A 141 -23.55 2.54 0.81
C LYS A 141 -24.25 3.88 0.60
N GLU A 142 -25.58 3.85 0.49
CA GLU A 142 -26.42 4.98 0.09
C GLU A 142 -26.65 5.99 1.23
N PHE A 143 -26.29 5.64 2.47
CA PHE A 143 -26.48 6.53 3.61
C PHE A 143 -25.64 7.81 3.46
N ASP A 144 -26.27 8.96 3.67
CA ASP A 144 -25.58 10.25 3.61
C ASP A 144 -24.96 10.62 4.97
N SER A 145 -23.64 10.59 5.03
CA SER A 145 -22.85 10.99 6.21
C SER A 145 -22.30 12.41 6.10
N SER A 146 -22.72 13.21 5.12
CA SER A 146 -22.22 14.58 4.90
C SER A 146 -22.34 15.52 6.11
N GLY A 147 -23.35 15.30 6.96
CA GLY A 147 -23.56 16.05 8.20
C GLY A 147 -22.75 15.57 9.40
N TRP A 148 -21.90 14.55 9.26
CA TRP A 148 -21.12 14.00 10.36
C TRP A 148 -19.86 14.83 10.64
N LYS A 149 -19.32 14.71 11.87
CA LYS A 149 -18.04 15.35 12.22
C LYS A 149 -16.92 14.72 11.38
N LYS A 150 -15.83 15.46 11.13
CA LYS A 150 -14.67 14.95 10.40
C LYS A 150 -13.51 14.66 11.35
N LEU A 151 -13.24 13.39 11.62
CA LEU A 151 -12.17 12.94 12.53
C LEU A 151 -10.96 12.39 11.75
N ARG A 152 -9.77 12.54 12.30
CA ARG A 152 -8.59 11.81 11.81
C ARG A 152 -8.51 10.45 12.47
N VAL A 153 -8.02 9.47 11.72
CA VAL A 153 -7.62 8.18 12.27
C VAL A 153 -6.18 8.26 12.78
N ALA A 154 -5.87 7.58 13.88
CA ALA A 154 -4.54 7.57 14.50
C ALA A 154 -3.91 8.98 14.63
N TYR A 155 -4.66 9.87 15.29
CA TYR A 155 -4.43 11.32 15.31
C TYR A 155 -3.03 11.76 15.78
N LYS A 156 -2.39 11.04 16.71
CA LYS A 156 -1.12 11.46 17.32
C LYS A 156 0.05 10.55 16.92
N LYS A 157 1.19 11.15 16.59
CA LYS A 157 2.45 10.44 16.29
C LYS A 157 3.08 9.95 17.59
N GLY A 158 3.13 8.63 17.80
CA GLY A 158 3.83 8.01 18.93
C GLY A 158 2.99 7.71 20.19
N LEU A 159 1.67 7.98 20.14
CA LEU A 159 0.67 7.58 21.14
C LEU A 159 -0.61 7.15 20.42
N THR A 160 -1.49 6.40 21.09
CA THR A 160 -2.84 6.04 20.61
C THR A 160 -3.59 7.33 20.24
N GLY A 161 -4.18 7.35 19.05
CA GLY A 161 -4.81 8.55 18.48
C GLY A 161 -6.33 8.43 18.39
N GLY A 162 -6.98 8.09 19.50
CA GLY A 162 -8.43 7.85 19.62
C GLY A 162 -9.30 9.10 19.40
N TRP A 163 -10.61 8.93 19.48
CA TRP A 163 -11.56 10.02 19.21
C TRP A 163 -11.58 11.08 20.34
N GLU A 164 -11.17 10.75 21.56
CA GLU A 164 -11.23 11.65 22.72
C GLU A 164 -10.16 12.72 22.70
N LEU A 165 -8.98 12.37 22.19
CA LEU A 165 -7.91 13.33 21.89
C LEU A 165 -8.33 14.34 20.80
N GLN A 166 -9.45 14.10 20.14
CA GLN A 166 -10.06 14.98 19.14
C GLN A 166 -11.33 15.68 19.67
N GLY A 167 -11.56 15.63 20.99
CA GLY A 167 -12.63 16.37 21.68
C GLY A 167 -13.97 15.63 21.74
N ILE A 168 -14.00 14.32 21.51
CA ILE A 168 -15.19 13.49 21.68
C ILE A 168 -15.23 12.99 23.13
N THR A 169 -15.95 13.70 24.00
CA THR A 169 -15.93 13.47 25.45
C THR A 169 -17.34 13.56 26.06
N GLU A 170 -18.37 13.41 25.24
CA GLU A 170 -19.74 13.29 25.73
C GLU A 170 -19.90 12.10 26.69
N PHE A 171 -20.71 12.26 27.74
CA PHE A 171 -20.99 11.18 28.69
C PHE A 171 -22.04 10.22 28.14
N ASN A 172 -21.82 8.92 28.30
CA ASN A 172 -22.78 7.88 27.95
C ASN A 172 -23.21 7.11 29.21
N PRO A 173 -24.49 7.18 29.64
CA PRO A 173 -24.95 6.51 30.85
C PRO A 173 -24.89 4.98 30.77
N ASP A 174 -24.97 4.41 29.57
CA ASP A 174 -24.90 2.95 29.36
C ASP A 174 -23.46 2.42 29.47
N PHE A 175 -22.47 3.30 29.29
CA PHE A 175 -21.04 3.02 29.40
C PHE A 175 -20.36 4.09 30.27
N PRO A 176 -20.65 4.12 31.58
CA PRO A 176 -20.14 5.16 32.46
C PRO A 176 -18.62 5.02 32.59
N GLY A 177 -17.88 6.05 32.17
CA GLY A 177 -16.46 6.16 32.49
C GLY A 177 -16.23 6.81 33.87
N ASN A 178 -14.97 6.93 34.27
CA ASN A 178 -14.59 7.63 35.50
C ASN A 178 -14.99 9.12 35.45
N GLU A 179 -15.18 9.80 36.59
CA GLU A 179 -15.47 11.24 36.60
C GLU A 179 -14.42 12.03 35.79
N GLY A 180 -14.86 12.74 34.74
CA GLY A 180 -13.99 13.42 33.78
C GLY A 180 -13.54 12.57 32.58
N SER A 181 -14.18 11.41 32.34
CA SER A 181 -13.80 10.48 31.27
C SER A 181 -14.18 10.92 29.87
N SER A 182 -13.39 10.36 28.96
CA SER A 182 -13.62 10.05 27.55
C SER A 182 -15.02 9.51 27.22
N TYR A 183 -15.48 9.69 25.98
CA TYR A 183 -16.70 9.06 25.47
C TYR A 183 -16.51 7.56 25.32
N ASN A 184 -17.27 6.76 26.05
CA ASN A 184 -17.41 5.33 25.83
C ASN A 184 -18.76 5.03 25.16
N GLY A 185 -18.80 4.02 24.30
CA GLY A 185 -19.99 3.55 23.62
C GLY A 185 -19.74 3.22 22.16
N PHE A 186 -20.83 3.12 21.39
CA PHE A 186 -20.71 2.87 19.97
C PHE A 186 -20.35 4.14 19.21
N ALA A 187 -19.46 4.05 18.24
CA ALA A 187 -19.22 5.11 17.27
C ALA A 187 -19.06 4.54 15.87
N TRP A 188 -19.21 5.42 14.88
CA TRP A 188 -19.14 5.06 13.48
C TRP A 188 -18.14 5.94 12.75
N TYR A 189 -17.30 5.29 11.95
CA TYR A 189 -16.44 5.91 10.96
C TYR A 189 -16.97 5.56 9.55
N ARG A 190 -17.01 6.54 8.64
CA ARG A 190 -17.33 6.34 7.22
C ARG A 190 -16.30 7.03 6.33
N TYR A 191 -15.94 6.38 5.23
CA TYR A 191 -15.04 6.94 4.24
C TYR A 191 -15.40 6.49 2.83
N LYS A 192 -15.43 7.44 1.91
CA LYS A 192 -15.66 7.22 0.48
C LYS A 192 -14.32 7.16 -0.24
N PHE A 193 -14.13 6.17 -1.10
CA PHE A 193 -12.91 6.02 -1.88
C PHE A 193 -13.22 5.54 -3.28
N PHE A 194 -12.42 5.99 -4.25
CA PHE A 194 -12.48 5.47 -5.62
C PHE A 194 -11.60 4.23 -5.73
N LEU A 195 -12.15 3.14 -6.30
CA LEU A 195 -11.38 1.92 -6.59
C LEU A 195 -11.16 1.81 -8.10
N PRO A 196 -9.92 2.02 -8.60
CA PRO A 196 -9.62 1.87 -10.02
C PRO A 196 -9.91 0.47 -10.58
N GLU A 197 -10.28 0.38 -11.87
CA GLU A 197 -10.60 -0.90 -12.54
C GLU A 197 -9.42 -1.90 -12.53
N GLU A 198 -8.18 -1.39 -12.44
CA GLU A 198 -6.97 -2.21 -12.43
C GLU A 198 -6.81 -3.13 -11.21
N TYR A 199 -7.66 -2.98 -10.19
CA TYR A 199 -7.68 -3.86 -9.03
C TYR A 199 -8.56 -5.10 -9.21
N LYS A 200 -9.34 -5.17 -10.29
CA LYS A 200 -10.23 -6.30 -10.59
C LYS A 200 -9.47 -7.62 -10.72
N GLY A 201 -10.02 -8.70 -10.18
CA GLY A 201 -9.39 -10.02 -10.12
C GLY A 201 -8.18 -10.10 -9.18
N LYS A 202 -7.89 -9.07 -8.38
CA LYS A 202 -6.82 -9.09 -7.38
C LYS A 202 -7.40 -9.29 -5.99
N LYS A 203 -6.68 -10.03 -5.14
CA LYS A 203 -7.01 -10.18 -3.72
C LYS A 203 -6.64 -8.92 -2.96
N LEU A 204 -7.61 -8.33 -2.28
CA LEU A 204 -7.47 -7.08 -1.54
C LEU A 204 -7.71 -7.28 -0.05
N TYR A 205 -6.95 -6.55 0.75
CA TYR A 205 -7.07 -6.55 2.20
C TYR A 205 -7.22 -5.13 2.72
N LEU A 206 -8.14 -4.94 3.65
CA LEU A 206 -8.21 -3.73 4.48
C LEU A 206 -7.30 -3.93 5.70
N LYS A 207 -6.22 -3.15 5.76
CA LYS A 207 -5.27 -3.13 6.87
C LYS A 207 -5.58 -1.95 7.77
N ILE A 208 -5.71 -2.22 9.06
CA ILE A 208 -5.90 -1.21 10.10
C ILE A 208 -4.90 -1.48 11.23
N GLY A 209 -4.15 -0.48 11.66
CA GLY A 209 -3.05 -0.65 12.62
C GLY A 209 -3.53 -1.16 13.98
N ALA A 210 -4.59 -0.56 14.51
CA ALA A 210 -5.33 -1.03 15.67
C ALA A 210 -6.65 -0.27 15.77
N ILE A 211 -7.66 -0.94 16.30
CA ILE A 211 -8.90 -0.32 16.76
C ILE A 211 -9.02 -0.69 18.23
N ASP A 212 -9.13 0.33 19.07
CA ASP A 212 -9.35 0.16 20.50
C ASP A 212 -10.84 -0.10 20.73
N GLY A 213 -11.13 -1.23 21.38
CA GLY A 213 -12.44 -1.84 21.48
C GLY A 213 -12.81 -2.81 20.35
N SER A 214 -14.09 -3.19 20.34
CA SER A 214 -14.69 -4.10 19.37
C SER A 214 -15.05 -3.37 18.08
N ASP A 215 -14.90 -4.02 16.92
CA ASP A 215 -15.19 -3.41 15.62
C ASP A 215 -15.94 -4.33 14.66
N TRP A 216 -16.74 -3.72 13.79
CA TRP A 216 -17.42 -4.34 12.65
C TRP A 216 -17.18 -3.50 11.41
N VAL A 217 -16.66 -4.14 10.36
CA VAL A 217 -16.30 -3.47 9.11
C VAL A 217 -17.25 -3.86 8.00
N TYR A 218 -17.75 -2.84 7.31
CA TYR A 218 -18.63 -2.96 6.16
C TYR A 218 -18.00 -2.28 4.95
N ILE A 219 -18.14 -2.91 3.79
CA ILE A 219 -17.85 -2.30 2.49
C ILE A 219 -19.11 -2.34 1.63
N ASN A 220 -19.52 -1.16 1.15
CA ASN A 220 -20.72 -0.99 0.33
C ASN A 220 -21.97 -1.65 0.92
N GLY A 221 -22.09 -1.64 2.24
CA GLY A 221 -23.20 -2.24 2.95
C GLY A 221 -23.06 -3.75 3.26
N LYS A 222 -21.99 -4.43 2.87
CA LYS A 222 -21.76 -5.83 3.27
C LYS A 222 -20.72 -5.89 4.39
N GLU A 223 -21.03 -6.58 5.48
CA GLU A 223 -20.04 -6.87 6.54
C GLU A 223 -18.95 -7.77 5.96
N ILE A 224 -17.68 -7.40 6.14
CA ILE A 224 -16.52 -8.17 5.66
C ILE A 224 -15.70 -8.79 6.80
N GLY A 225 -15.94 -8.36 8.04
CA GLY A 225 -15.23 -8.85 9.21
C GLY A 225 -15.55 -8.06 10.46
N LYS A 226 -15.18 -8.63 11.60
CA LYS A 226 -15.30 -8.04 12.93
C LYS A 226 -14.23 -8.60 13.86
N THR A 227 -13.91 -7.83 14.91
CA THR A 227 -13.07 -8.26 16.03
C THR A 227 -13.77 -7.82 17.31
N LEU A 228 -13.97 -8.72 18.26
CA LEU A 228 -14.64 -8.41 19.53
C LEU A 228 -13.64 -8.44 20.68
N ASP A 229 -13.83 -7.64 21.73
CA ASP A 229 -12.96 -7.65 22.91
C ASP A 229 -13.02 -8.97 23.69
N ALA A 230 -14.13 -9.70 23.52
CA ALA A 230 -14.29 -11.07 24.00
C ALA A 230 -13.33 -12.05 23.29
N ASP A 231 -12.90 -11.74 22.07
CA ASP A 231 -11.91 -12.54 21.34
C ASP A 231 -10.54 -12.36 22.00
N LYS A 232 -9.87 -13.46 22.34
CA LYS A 232 -8.55 -13.44 22.97
C LYS A 232 -7.52 -14.11 22.08
N ASP A 233 -6.36 -13.49 21.93
CA ASP A 233 -5.18 -14.10 21.33
C ASP A 233 -4.16 -14.42 22.42
N ASN A 234 -3.96 -15.70 22.72
CA ASN A 234 -3.06 -16.17 23.78
C ASN A 234 -3.34 -15.50 25.14
N GLY A 235 -4.62 -15.28 25.46
CA GLY A 235 -5.07 -14.64 26.69
C GLY A 235 -4.92 -13.11 26.74
N LYS A 236 -4.47 -12.47 25.65
CA LYS A 236 -4.35 -11.02 25.53
C LYS A 236 -5.55 -10.42 24.79
N TYR A 237 -5.96 -9.25 25.23
CA TYR A 237 -6.97 -8.42 24.55
C TYR A 237 -6.47 -7.94 23.19
N LEU A 238 -7.41 -7.63 22.29
CA LEU A 238 -7.12 -7.30 20.90
C LEU A 238 -7.13 -5.79 20.60
N TRP A 239 -7.36 -4.93 21.59
CA TRP A 239 -7.36 -3.47 21.43
C TRP A 239 -6.09 -2.92 20.75
N ASP A 240 -4.94 -3.58 20.94
CA ASP A 240 -3.66 -3.21 20.32
C ASP A 240 -3.23 -4.09 19.13
N ARG A 241 -4.16 -4.82 18.51
CA ARG A 241 -3.85 -5.73 17.40
C ARG A 241 -4.19 -5.13 16.05
N ALA A 242 -3.32 -5.35 15.08
CA ALA A 242 -3.60 -5.00 13.70
C ALA A 242 -4.79 -5.81 13.16
N ARG A 243 -5.67 -5.14 12.42
CA ARG A 243 -6.76 -5.75 11.68
C ARG A 243 -6.33 -6.01 10.24
N ASP A 244 -6.75 -7.16 9.74
CA ASP A 244 -6.41 -7.64 8.40
C ASP A 244 -7.62 -8.33 7.78
N TYR A 245 -8.51 -7.55 7.20
CA TYR A 245 -9.77 -8.05 6.65
C TYR A 245 -9.62 -8.32 5.15
N LEU A 246 -9.75 -9.58 4.74
CA LEU A 246 -9.91 -9.93 3.33
C LEU A 246 -11.18 -9.27 2.80
N ILE A 247 -11.07 -8.52 1.71
CA ILE A 247 -12.22 -7.90 1.06
C ILE A 247 -12.72 -8.86 -0.02
N PRO A 248 -13.94 -9.42 0.09
CA PRO A 248 -14.49 -10.25 -0.96
C PRO A 248 -14.71 -9.44 -2.24
N GLU A 249 -14.33 -9.97 -3.40
CA GLU A 249 -14.39 -9.22 -4.67
C GLU A 249 -15.82 -8.78 -5.03
N ASP A 250 -16.84 -9.54 -4.63
CA ASP A 250 -18.26 -9.28 -4.91
C ASP A 250 -18.88 -8.14 -4.08
N VAL A 251 -18.13 -7.57 -3.14
CA VAL A 251 -18.56 -6.36 -2.41
C VAL A 251 -18.04 -5.08 -3.04
N LEU A 252 -17.12 -5.17 -4.00
CA LEU A 252 -16.41 -4.03 -4.58
C LEU A 252 -17.02 -3.57 -5.90
N TYR A 253 -17.02 -2.25 -6.10
CA TYR A 253 -17.34 -1.60 -7.37
C TYR A 253 -16.06 -1.07 -8.01
N PHE A 254 -15.53 -1.82 -8.98
CA PHE A 254 -14.35 -1.43 -9.74
C PHE A 254 -14.65 -0.28 -10.71
N GLY A 255 -13.68 0.62 -10.89
CA GLY A 255 -13.82 1.83 -11.68
C GLY A 255 -14.81 2.85 -11.11
N SER A 256 -15.17 2.73 -9.81
CA SER A 256 -16.25 3.50 -9.19
C SER A 256 -15.96 3.85 -7.73
N GLU A 257 -16.85 4.67 -7.14
CA GLU A 257 -16.84 5.00 -5.72
C GLU A 257 -17.37 3.84 -4.87
N ASN A 258 -16.65 3.59 -3.78
CA ASN A 258 -16.94 2.60 -2.76
C ASN A 258 -17.00 3.30 -1.39
N VAL A 259 -17.68 2.66 -0.43
CA VAL A 259 -17.82 3.18 0.93
C VAL A 259 -17.31 2.14 1.92
N ILE A 260 -16.43 2.56 2.83
CA ILE A 260 -16.09 1.83 4.05
C ILE A 260 -16.92 2.42 5.19
N ALA A 261 -17.58 1.58 5.97
CA ALA A 261 -18.18 1.95 7.24
C ALA A 261 -17.63 1.04 8.33
N ILE A 262 -17.19 1.61 9.45
CA ILE A 262 -16.62 0.88 10.58
C ILE A 262 -17.42 1.30 11.82
N ARG A 263 -18.08 0.35 12.44
CA ARG A 263 -18.69 0.51 13.75
C ARG A 263 -17.68 0.07 14.80
N VAL A 264 -17.48 0.88 15.83
CA VAL A 264 -16.60 0.59 16.96
C VAL A 264 -17.43 0.64 18.23
N LEU A 265 -17.17 -0.26 19.17
CA LEU A 265 -17.63 -0.18 20.54
C LEU A 265 -16.40 -0.07 21.43
N ASP A 266 -16.28 1.06 22.11
CA ASP A 266 -15.35 1.21 23.22
C ASP A 266 -16.14 1.17 24.53
N GLU A 267 -15.75 0.29 25.45
CA GLU A 267 -16.41 0.18 26.76
C GLU A 267 -15.68 0.98 27.83
N VAL A 268 -14.38 1.23 27.65
CA VAL A 268 -13.54 1.92 28.64
C VAL A 268 -12.24 2.42 28.01
N GLY A 269 -11.92 3.69 28.26
CA GLY A 269 -10.57 4.21 28.02
C GLY A 269 -10.54 5.16 26.84
N GLU A 270 -9.62 4.94 25.90
CA GLU A 270 -9.60 5.68 24.64
C GLU A 270 -10.19 4.78 23.55
N GLY A 271 -11.15 5.30 22.79
CA GLY A 271 -11.80 4.54 21.73
C GLY A 271 -11.38 4.92 20.31
N GLY A 272 -11.59 3.97 19.39
CA GLY A 272 -11.56 4.23 17.95
C GLY A 272 -10.33 3.71 17.22
N ILE A 273 -10.08 4.25 16.03
CA ILE A 273 -8.97 3.80 15.18
C ILE A 273 -7.66 4.45 15.67
N THR A 274 -6.96 3.78 16.57
CA THR A 274 -5.86 4.36 17.35
C THR A 274 -4.49 4.23 16.71
N LYS A 275 -4.26 3.26 15.81
CA LYS A 275 -2.95 3.04 15.15
C LYS A 275 -3.02 2.96 13.63
N LYS A 276 -1.90 3.33 13.01
CA LYS A 276 -1.62 3.31 11.56
C LYS A 276 -1.06 1.96 11.12
N PRO A 277 -1.16 1.58 9.83
CA PRO A 277 -1.85 2.30 8.75
C PRO A 277 -3.36 2.05 8.77
N VAL A 278 -4.11 2.78 7.95
CA VAL A 278 -5.48 2.47 7.54
C VAL A 278 -5.44 2.54 6.01
N ARG A 279 -5.40 1.38 5.34
CA ARG A 279 -5.21 1.30 3.88
C ARG A 279 -5.80 0.04 3.27
N ILE A 280 -6.10 0.09 1.96
CA ILE A 280 -6.34 -1.11 1.15
C ILE A 280 -5.08 -1.45 0.38
N GLU A 281 -4.61 -2.69 0.54
CA GLU A 281 -3.45 -3.21 -0.19
C GLU A 281 -3.77 -4.54 -0.88
N LEU A 282 -2.96 -4.86 -1.87
CA LEU A 282 -2.96 -6.18 -2.48
C LEU A 282 -2.49 -7.21 -1.45
N SER A 283 -3.02 -8.43 -1.53
CA SER A 283 -2.54 -9.58 -0.77
C SER A 283 -1.01 -9.57 -0.72
N PRO A 284 -0.40 -9.42 0.47
CA PRO A 284 1.00 -9.68 0.62
C PRO A 284 1.14 -11.18 0.46
N GLU A 285 1.31 -11.68 -0.77
CA GLU A 285 1.84 -13.04 -0.93
C GLU A 285 3.19 -13.14 -0.19
N TYR A 286 3.90 -12.03 0.05
CA TYR A 286 5.04 -11.88 0.97
C TYR A 286 5.18 -10.42 1.47
N PRO A 287 5.87 -10.14 2.60
CA PRO A 287 5.77 -8.88 3.34
C PRO A 287 6.14 -7.62 2.54
N THR A 288 5.27 -6.62 2.66
CA THR A 288 5.38 -5.24 2.16
C THR A 288 6.58 -4.44 2.70
N LEU A 289 7.46 -5.06 3.49
CA LEU A 289 8.78 -4.53 3.83
C LEU A 289 9.83 -5.05 2.83
N THR A 290 9.72 -4.67 1.56
CA THR A 290 10.95 -4.52 0.76
C THR A 290 11.54 -3.15 1.08
N LEU A 291 12.08 -3.00 2.30
CA LEU A 291 13.19 -2.08 2.45
C LEU A 291 14.24 -2.50 1.41
N LEU A 292 14.88 -1.53 0.76
CA LEU A 292 16.06 -1.73 -0.09
C LEU A 292 17.18 -2.53 0.62
N TYR A 293 17.04 -2.74 1.93
CA TYR A 293 17.79 -3.67 2.76
C TYR A 293 16.88 -4.19 3.91
N PRO A 294 16.57 -5.49 4.04
CA PRO A 294 15.87 -5.99 5.23
C PRO A 294 16.82 -5.97 6.43
N MET A 295 16.88 -4.85 7.16
CA MET A 295 17.52 -4.80 8.47
C MET A 295 16.49 -5.04 9.57
N VAL A 296 16.08 -6.30 9.77
CA VAL A 296 15.80 -6.88 11.12
C VAL A 296 15.90 -8.41 11.06
N LYS A 297 17.11 -8.96 11.02
CA LYS A 297 17.46 -10.27 11.63
C LYS A 297 18.88 -10.14 12.19
N PRO A 298 19.18 -10.70 13.38
CA PRO A 298 20.43 -10.42 14.07
C PRO A 298 21.64 -10.79 13.19
N PHE A 299 22.58 -9.85 13.13
CA PHE A 299 23.81 -9.82 12.32
C PHE A 299 24.78 -11.02 12.50
N SER A 300 24.43 -12.04 13.29
CA SER A 300 25.35 -13.14 13.65
C SER A 300 25.51 -14.22 12.56
N ASN A 301 24.64 -14.28 11.56
CA ASN A 301 24.66 -15.33 10.54
C ASN A 301 25.20 -14.89 9.17
N TYR A 302 25.62 -13.64 9.02
CA TYR A 302 26.22 -13.10 7.81
C TYR A 302 27.58 -12.47 8.13
N ASP A 303 28.49 -13.30 8.63
CA ASP A 303 29.92 -12.98 8.58
C ASP A 303 30.50 -13.59 7.28
N PRO A 304 30.76 -12.79 6.23
CA PRO A 304 31.36 -13.27 4.99
C PRO A 304 32.81 -13.75 5.14
N MET A 305 33.41 -13.66 6.34
CA MET A 305 34.74 -14.21 6.67
C MET A 305 34.69 -15.61 7.30
N ARG A 306 33.51 -16.23 7.48
CA ARG A 306 33.36 -17.48 8.26
C ARG A 306 33.72 -18.78 7.52
N PHE A 307 34.36 -18.72 6.36
CA PHE A 307 34.94 -19.90 5.70
C PHE A 307 36.45 -19.99 5.98
N ARG A 308 36.83 -20.76 7.00
CA ARG A 308 38.11 -21.49 7.02
C ARG A 308 37.80 -22.98 7.21
N GLN A 309 38.15 -23.78 6.21
CA GLN A 309 38.29 -25.23 6.34
C GLN A 309 39.48 -25.53 7.25
N TRP A 310 39.28 -26.39 8.25
CA TRP A 310 39.93 -27.70 8.42
C TRP A 310 38.87 -28.65 8.98
#